data_AF-A0A177PEG3-F1
#
_entry.id   AF-A0A177PEG3-F1
#
_cell.length_a   1.000
_cell.length_b   1.000
_cell.length_c   1.000
_cell.angle_alpha   90.00
_cell.angle_beta   90.00
_cell.angle_gamma   90.00
#
_symmetry.space_group_name_H-M   'P 1'
#
loop_
_entity.id
_entity.type
_entity.pdbx_description
1 polymer ?
#
loop_
_entity_poly.entity_id
_entity_poly.type
_entity_poly.pdbx_seq_one_letter_code
_entity_poly.pdbx_strand_id
1 'polypeptide(L)' 'MSDQKAAYTIKEFCAAHGISASAYYEAQREGYGPREMRIGTKGVRISREAAADWRRAMEDRAAAGAGEKSEAA' A
#
# COMPACT_ATOMS: atom_id res chain seq x y z
N MET A 1 16.82 -15.34 8.23
CA MET A 1 16.29 -14.46 9.30
C MET A 1 15.52 -13.35 8.61
N SER A 2 14.20 -13.45 8.49
CA SER A 2 13.40 -12.38 7.88
C SER A 2 13.19 -11.28 8.92
N ASP A 3 14.10 -10.30 8.91
CA ASP A 3 13.98 -9.06 9.68
C ASP A 3 12.76 -8.28 9.16
N GLN A 4 11.60 -8.51 9.79
CA GLN A 4 10.37 -7.81 9.45
C GLN A 4 10.45 -6.41 10.06
N LYS A 5 10.86 -5.45 9.24
CA LYS A 5 10.86 -4.03 9.60
C LYS A 5 9.51 -3.62 10.20
N ALA A 6 9.54 -2.96 11.35
CA ALA A 6 8.34 -2.46 12.02
C ALA A 6 7.65 -1.33 11.22
N ALA A 7 8.42 -0.59 10.42
CA ALA A 7 7.94 0.47 9.54
C ALA A 7 8.74 0.52 8.24
N TYR A 8 8.06 0.93 7.17
CA TYR A 8 8.60 1.05 5.82
C TYR A 8 8.51 2.50 5.34
N THR A 9 9.51 2.96 4.60
CA THR A 9 9.33 4.13 3.72
C THR A 9 8.45 3.77 2.53
N ILE A 10 7.94 4.77 1.81
CA ILE A 10 7.17 4.55 0.56
C ILE A 10 7.98 3.67 -0.42
N LYS A 11 9.28 3.94 -0.60
CA LYS A 11 10.14 3.16 -1.49
C LYS A 11 10.30 1.71 -1.04
N GLU A 12 10.49 1.48 0.25
CA GLU A 12 10.62 0.13 0.79
C GLU A 12 9.30 -0.64 0.72
N PHE A 13 8.17 0.03 0.96
CA PHE A 13 6.85 -0.56 0.80
C PHE A 13 6.61 -0.97 -0.66
N CYS A 14 6.92 -0.08 -1.61
CA CYS A 14 6.85 -0.38 -3.04
C CYS A 14 7.69 -1.61 -3.41
N ALA A 15 8.93 -1.68 -2.94
CA ALA A 15 9.81 -2.84 -3.20
C ALA A 15 9.32 -4.13 -2.53
N ALA A 16 8.83 -4.06 -1.29
CA ALA A 16 8.34 -5.22 -0.54
C ALA A 16 7.05 -5.82 -1.12
N HIS A 17 6.22 -4.98 -1.72
CA HIS A 17 4.92 -5.37 -2.28
C HIS A 17 4.90 -5.45 -3.82
N GLY A 18 6.04 -5.20 -4.48
CA GLY A 18 6.17 -5.29 -5.93
C GLY A 18 5.36 -4.25 -6.71
N ILE A 19 5.05 -3.11 -6.10
CA ILE A 19 4.27 -2.03 -6.73
C ILE A 19 5.15 -0.84 -7.10
N SER A 20 4.74 -0.08 -8.11
CA SER A 20 5.42 1.17 -8.48
C SER A 20 5.04 2.31 -7.52
N ALA A 21 5.93 3.30 -7.39
CA ALA A 21 5.62 4.51 -6.61
C ALA A 21 4.40 5.24 -7.18
N SER A 22 4.22 5.24 -8.51
CA SER A 22 3.04 5.81 -9.14
C SER A 22 1.76 5.11 -8.70
N ALA A 23 1.73 3.77 -8.71
CA ALA A 23 0.58 3.00 -8.24
C ALA A 23 0.27 3.27 -6.76
N TYR A 24 1.29 3.45 -5.93
CA TYR A 24 1.11 3.88 -4.54
C TYR A 24 0.43 5.25 -4.43
N TYR A 25 0.91 6.25 -5.19
CA TYR A 25 0.33 7.60 -5.14
C TYR A 25 -1.09 7.63 -5.70
N GLU A 26 -1.39 6.88 -6.76
CA GLU A 26 -2.75 6.71 -7.29
C GLU A 26 -3.66 6.08 -6.22
N ALA A 27 -3.23 4.98 -5.60
CA ALA A 27 -3.96 4.34 -4.51
C ALA A 27 -4.26 5.30 -3.36
N GLN A 28 -3.28 6.12 -2.99
CA GLN A 28 -3.43 7.10 -1.92
C GLN A 28 -4.38 8.24 -2.32
N ARG A 29 -4.36 8.67 -3.59
CA ARG A 29 -5.29 9.69 -4.12
C ARG A 29 -6.72 9.18 -4.19
N GLU A 30 -6.91 7.92 -4.58
CA GLU A 30 -8.21 7.25 -4.65
C GLU A 30 -8.72 6.78 -3.29
N GLY A 31 -7.90 6.87 -2.23
CA GLY A 31 -8.30 6.57 -0.86
C GLY A 31 -8.24 5.10 -0.45
N TYR A 32 -7.64 4.23 -1.26
CA TYR A 32 -7.38 2.82 -0.93
C TYR A 32 -5.89 2.51 -0.69
N GLY A 33 -5.06 3.55 -0.56
CA GLY A 33 -3.66 3.42 -0.17
C GLY A 33 -3.50 2.99 1.30
N PRO A 34 -2.31 2.52 1.69
CA PRO A 34 -2.04 2.14 3.07
C PRO A 34 -2.03 3.36 3.99
N ARG A 35 -2.32 3.14 5.28
CA ARG A 35 -2.26 4.21 6.28
C ARG A 35 -0.84 4.75 6.44
N GLU A 36 -0.69 6.05 6.20
CA GLU A 36 0.56 6.78 6.33
C GLU A 36 0.72 7.39 7.73
N MET A 37 1.88 7.17 8.34
CA MET A 37 2.33 7.86 9.53
C MET A 37 3.29 8.99 9.11
N ARG A 38 2.92 10.24 9.42
CA ARG A 38 3.77 11.41 9.17
C ARG A 38 4.61 11.72 10.41
N ILE A 39 5.92 11.61 10.28
CA ILE A 39 6.94 11.94 11.27
C ILE A 39 7.67 13.20 10.82
N GLY A 40 7.29 14.35 11.38
CA GLY A 40 7.83 15.65 11.03
C GLY A 40 7.47 16.13 9.62
N THR A 41 8.27 17.04 9.06
CA THR A 41 7.93 17.75 7.81
C THR A 41 8.07 16.89 6.55
N LYS A 42 8.89 15.83 6.57
CA LYS A 42 9.20 15.02 5.37
C LYS A 42 9.20 13.50 5.60
N GLY A 43 8.98 13.04 6.83
CA GLY A 43 9.00 11.61 7.12
C GLY A 43 7.63 11.00 6.88
N VAL A 44 7.42 10.29 5.77
CA VAL A 44 6.27 9.38 5.65
C VAL A 44 6.77 7.96 5.94
N ARG A 45 6.06 7.27 6.83
CA ARG A 45 6.32 5.87 7.21
C ARG A 45 5.01 5.09 7.18
N ILE A 46 5.10 3.83 6.78
CA ILE A 46 3.98 2.90 6.72
C ILE A 46 4.30 1.82 7.74
N SER A 47 3.48 1.69 8.79
CA SER A 47 3.69 0.64 9.78
C SER A 47 3.40 -0.74 9.17
N ARG A 48 3.98 -1.78 9.75
CA ARG A 48 3.67 -3.16 9.35
C ARG A 48 2.18 -3.48 9.44
N GLU A 49 1.51 -2.93 10.44
CA GLU A 49 0.06 -3.09 10.63
C GLU A 49 -0.72 -2.40 9.51
N ALA A 50 -0.34 -1.17 9.14
CA ALA A 50 -0.95 -0.46 8.02
C ALA A 50 -0.75 -1.21 6.69
N ALA A 51 0.43 -1.80 6.48
CA ALA A 51 0.70 -2.62 5.31
C ALA A 51 -0.14 -3.92 5.31
N ALA A 52 -0.39 -4.52 6.47
CA ALA A 52 -1.22 -5.71 6.59
C ALA A 52 -2.71 -5.40 6.35
N ASP A 53 -3.20 -4.31 6.91
CA ASP A 53 -4.55 -3.79 6.70
C ASP A 53 -4.80 -3.47 5.22
N TRP A 54 -3.84 -2.81 4.57
CA TRP A 54 -3.88 -2.54 3.14
C TRP A 54 -3.94 -3.81 2.29
N ARG A 55 -3.13 -4.84 2.61
CA ARG A 55 -3.19 -6.11 1.87
C ARG A 55 -4.58 -6.74 1.98
N ARG A 56 -5.17 -6.77 3.19
CA ARG A 56 -6.53 -7.27 3.38
C ARG A 56 -7.55 -6.46 2.58
N ALA A 57 -7.48 -5.13 2.63
CA ALA A 57 -8.37 -4.27 1.85
C ALA A 57 -8.24 -4.52 0.34
N MET A 58 -7.03 -4.77 -0.16
CA MET A 58 -6.79 -5.14 -1.56
C MET A 58 -7.31 -6.53 -1.90
N GLU A 59 -7.19 -7.50 -0.99
CA GLU A 59 -7.78 -8.84 -1.14
C GLU A 59 -9.31 -8.78 -1.16
N ASP A 60 -9.93 -8.02 -0.24
CA ASP A 60 -11.37 -7.76 -0.20
C ASP A 60 -11.83 -7.02 -1.46
N ARG A 61 -11.08 -6.01 -1.93
CA ARG A 61 -11.39 -5.31 -3.19
C ARG A 61 -11.22 -6.21 -4.39
N ALA A 62 -10.23 -7.10 -4.41
CA ALA A 62 -10.08 -8.09 -5.47
C ALA A 62 -11.22 -9.14 -5.42
N ALA A 63 -11.68 -9.52 -4.23
CA ALA A 63 -12.83 -10.41 -4.07
C ALA A 63 -14.16 -9.73 -4.47
N ALA A 64 -14.33 -8.45 -4.15
CA ALA A 64 -15.48 -7.64 -4.54
C ALA A 64 -15.44 -7.25 -6.04
N GLY A 65 -14.24 -6.99 -6.56
CA GLY A 65 -13.95 -6.66 -7.96
C GLY A 65 -13.77 -7.87 -8.87
N ALA A 66 -13.72 -9.09 -8.33
CA ALA A 66 -13.92 -10.32 -9.10
C ALA A 66 -15.34 -10.39 -9.70
N GLY A 67 -16.20 -9.42 -9.37
CA GLY A 67 -17.44 -9.11 -10.08
C GLY A 67 -17.33 -8.05 -11.18
N GLU A 68 -16.32 -7.16 -11.23
CA GLU A 68 -16.32 -6.07 -12.22
C GLU A 68 -14.90 -5.55 -12.56
N LYS A 69 -14.45 -5.98 -13.75
CA LYS A 69 -13.33 -5.61 -14.62
C LYS A 69 -12.45 -4.40 -14.25
N SER A 70 -11.17 -4.50 -14.62
CA SER A 70 -10.52 -3.41 -15.36
C SER A 70 -9.61 -3.93 -16.48
N GLU A 71 -10.25 -4.14 -17.62
CA GLU A 71 -9.69 -3.95 -18.96
C GLU A 71 -9.61 -2.43 -19.19
N ALA A 72 -8.46 -1.92 -19.60
CA ALA A 72 -8.33 -0.59 -20.18
C ALA A 72 -7.40 -0.72 -21.38
N ALA A 73 -8.03 -0.82 -22.55
CA ALA A 73 -7.45 -0.70 -23.88
C ALA A 73 -7.70 0.72 -24.41
#